data_AF-F0Y661-F1
#
_entry.id   AF-F0Y661-F1
#
_cell.length_a   1.000
_cell.length_b   1.000
_cell.length_c   1.000
_cell.angle_alpha   90.00
_cell.angle_beta   90.00
_cell.angle_gamma   90.00
#
_symmetry.space_group_name_H-M   'P 1'
#
loop_
_entity.id
_entity.type
_entity.pdbx_description
1 polymer ?
#
loop_
_entity_poly.entity_id
_entity_poly.type
_entity_poly.pdbx_seq_one_letter_code
_entity_poly.pdbx_strand_id
1 'polypeptide(L)'
;MSALVEANDDNVSLDVHHLASTISVPYEDPGDLTARAASATQALIGSLFELPATRSSVGPIAKLPPATTALPREKPCPEKKAETKWDKFAKEKGIQKKKKGRMEWDDERDKWAPTWGYDRAGSALDDAPIVE
;
A
#
# COMPACT_ATOMS: atom_id res chain seq x y z
N MET A 1 -27.28 34.57 2.05
CA MET A 1 -27.24 34.51 3.52
C MET A 1 -26.82 33.10 3.90
N SER A 2 -25.51 32.86 4.00
CA SER A 2 -24.99 31.57 4.47
C SER A 2 -24.82 31.71 5.97
N ALA A 3 -25.60 30.98 6.76
CA ALA A 3 -25.36 30.88 8.18
C ALA A 3 -24.10 30.03 8.37
N LEU A 4 -22.96 30.70 8.57
CA LEU A 4 -21.86 30.08 9.28
C LEU A 4 -22.38 29.87 10.70
N VAL A 5 -22.76 28.63 11.01
CA VAL A 5 -22.85 28.18 12.40
C VAL A 5 -21.44 28.35 12.95
N GLU A 6 -21.24 29.29 13.86
CA GLU A 6 -19.96 29.49 14.51
C GLU A 6 -19.59 28.19 15.23
N ALA A 7 -18.61 27.49 14.67
CA ALA A 7 -18.06 26.27 15.23
C ALA A 7 -17.23 26.61 16.47
N ASN A 8 -17.89 26.97 17.56
CA ASN A 8 -17.30 26.96 18.90
C ASN A 8 -17.80 25.73 19.64
N ASP A 9 -17.48 24.54 19.11
CA ASP A 9 -17.68 23.30 19.83
C ASP A 9 -16.33 22.59 19.95
N ASP A 10 -15.61 22.88 21.05
CA ASP A 10 -14.45 22.11 21.54
C ASP A 10 -14.76 20.61 21.75
N ASN A 11 -16.00 20.22 21.46
CA ASN A 11 -16.57 18.93 21.70
C ASN A 11 -16.69 18.04 20.43
N VAL A 12 -16.30 18.56 19.26
CA VAL A 12 -16.36 17.81 17.99
C VAL A 12 -14.94 17.47 17.53
N SER A 13 -14.59 16.19 17.58
CA SER A 13 -13.36 15.70 16.94
C SER A 13 -13.66 15.10 15.57
N LEU A 14 -12.84 15.45 14.59
CA LEU A 14 -13.01 15.05 13.19
C LEU A 14 -11.89 14.11 12.76
N ASP A 15 -12.27 12.98 12.16
CA ASP A 15 -11.37 12.10 11.41
C ASP A 15 -11.81 12.09 9.94
N VAL A 16 -11.24 13.02 9.16
CA VAL A 16 -11.59 13.23 7.76
C VAL A 16 -11.17 12.04 6.88
N HIS A 17 -10.14 11.28 7.27
CA HIS A 17 -9.74 10.08 6.53
C HIS A 17 -10.82 9.00 6.61
N HIS A 18 -11.37 8.78 7.80
CA HIS A 18 -12.44 7.81 8.03
C HIS A 18 -13.84 8.37 7.79
N LEU A 19 -13.95 9.63 7.36
CA LEU A 19 -15.23 10.35 7.20
C LEU A 19 -16.10 10.24 8.46
N ALA A 20 -15.46 10.41 9.63
CA ALA A 20 -16.11 10.29 10.92
C ALA A 20 -16.03 11.60 11.71
N SER A 21 -17.14 11.96 12.35
CA SER A 21 -17.24 13.05 13.32
C SER A 21 -17.70 12.47 14.65
N THR A 22 -16.98 12.75 15.73
CA THR A 22 -17.33 12.32 17.08
C THR A 22 -17.71 13.54 17.92
N ILE A 23 -18.87 13.47 18.57
CA ILE A 23 -19.39 14.50 19.48
C ILE A 23 -19.33 13.92 20.90
N SER A 24 -18.63 14.59 21.83
CA SER A 24 -18.49 14.12 23.21
C SER A 24 -19.38 14.88 24.21
N VAL A 25 -20.70 14.80 24.05
CA VAL A 25 -21.66 15.45 24.98
C VAL A 25 -22.05 14.54 26.16
N PRO A 26 -22.30 15.08 27.37
CA PRO A 26 -22.86 14.31 28.47
C PRO A 26 -24.26 13.79 28.10
N TYR A 27 -24.57 12.57 28.52
CA TYR A 27 -25.84 11.91 28.23
C TYR A 27 -26.91 12.39 29.21
N GLU A 28 -27.60 13.48 28.87
CA GLU A 28 -28.66 14.03 29.73
C GLU A 28 -30.09 13.81 29.22
N ASP A 29 -30.32 13.63 27.91
CA ASP A 29 -31.64 13.31 27.34
C ASP A 29 -31.54 12.89 25.83
N PRO A 30 -32.27 11.88 25.34
CA PRO A 30 -32.31 11.49 23.91
C PRO A 30 -33.08 12.44 22.98
N GLY A 31 -33.67 13.53 23.48
CA GLY A 31 -34.68 14.32 22.76
C GLY A 31 -34.31 14.81 21.35
N ASP A 32 -33.04 15.11 21.07
CA ASP A 32 -32.62 15.75 19.81
C ASP A 32 -31.39 15.11 19.15
N LEU A 33 -31.42 13.79 18.95
CA LEU A 33 -30.33 13.08 18.23
C LEU A 33 -30.17 13.56 16.79
N THR A 34 -31.26 13.91 16.11
CA THR A 34 -31.25 14.35 14.71
C THR A 34 -30.57 15.71 14.56
N ALA A 35 -30.86 16.67 15.45
CA ALA A 35 -30.23 17.98 15.44
C ALA A 35 -28.71 17.86 15.70
N ARG A 36 -28.31 16.99 16.64
CA ARG A 36 -26.89 16.73 16.93
C ARG A 36 -26.18 16.08 15.75
N ALA A 37 -26.81 15.08 15.12
CA ALA A 37 -26.27 14.45 13.91
C ALA A 37 -26.15 15.45 12.76
N ALA A 38 -27.14 16.33 12.57
CA ALA A 38 -27.11 17.39 11.57
C ALA A 38 -25.93 18.35 11.78
N SER A 39 -25.70 18.81 13.01
CA SER A 39 -24.54 19.66 13.32
C SER A 39 -23.20 18.95 13.08
N ALA A 40 -23.05 17.69 13.52
CA ALA A 40 -21.83 16.90 13.30
C ALA A 40 -21.51 16.74 11.80
N THR A 41 -22.53 16.36 11.02
CA THR A 41 -22.40 16.18 9.58
C THR A 41 -22.10 17.48 8.85
N GLN A 42 -22.69 18.60 9.29
CA GLN A 42 -22.37 19.91 8.73
C GLN A 42 -20.89 20.27 8.94
N ALA A 43 -20.34 20.02 10.13
CA ALA A 43 -18.93 20.25 10.42
C ALA A 43 -18.02 19.36 9.57
N LEU A 44 -18.37 18.07 9.43
CA LEU A 44 -17.64 17.13 8.59
C LEU A 44 -17.64 17.55 7.12
N ILE A 45 -18.80 17.89 6.58
CA ILE A 45 -18.95 18.32 5.19
C ILE A 45 -18.16 19.61 4.94
N GLY A 46 -18.21 20.57 5.86
CA GLY A 46 -17.42 21.79 5.80
C GLY A 46 -15.92 21.49 5.65
N SER A 47 -15.39 20.63 6.52
CA SER A 47 -13.97 20.22 6.50
C SER A 47 -13.58 19.48 5.21
N LEU A 48 -14.51 18.71 4.62
CA LEU A 48 -14.27 17.97 3.38
C LEU A 48 -14.17 18.89 2.17
N PHE A 49 -15.03 19.92 2.09
CA PHE A 49 -15.05 20.88 1.00
C PHE A 49 -13.96 21.96 1.10
N GLU A 50 -13.33 22.11 2.26
CA GLU A 50 -12.14 22.96 2.43
C GLU A 50 -10.88 22.34 1.80
N LEU A 51 -10.84 21.02 1.60
CA LEU A 51 -9.70 20.33 1.03
C LEU A 51 -9.45 20.70 -0.45
N PRO A 52 -8.18 20.73 -0.90
CA PRO A 52 -7.84 21.05 -2.28
C PRO A 52 -8.32 19.95 -3.24
N ALA A 53 -9.29 20.28 -4.09
CA ALA A 53 -9.82 19.36 -5.10
C ALA A 53 -9.03 19.43 -6.41
N THR A 54 -8.64 18.27 -6.94
CA THR A 54 -8.00 18.11 -8.25
C THR A 54 -9.04 17.67 -9.29
N ARG A 55 -9.07 18.34 -10.44
CA ARG A 55 -9.95 17.92 -11.56
C ARG A 55 -9.37 16.68 -12.24
N SER A 56 -10.19 15.64 -12.37
CA SER A 56 -9.88 14.43 -13.14
C SER A 56 -10.89 14.22 -14.26
N SER A 57 -10.64 13.28 -15.16
CA SER A 57 -11.59 12.90 -16.23
C SER A 57 -12.93 12.38 -15.72
N VAL A 58 -13.00 11.93 -14.46
CA VAL A 58 -14.20 11.35 -13.83
C VAL A 58 -14.92 12.38 -12.93
N GLY A 59 -14.28 13.50 -12.60
CA GLY A 59 -14.82 14.52 -11.71
C GLY A 59 -13.78 15.15 -10.77
N PRO A 60 -14.19 16.06 -9.87
CA PRO A 60 -13.31 16.60 -8.84
C PRO A 60 -12.99 15.54 -7.78
N ILE A 61 -11.71 15.35 -7.46
CA ILE A 61 -11.22 14.40 -6.47
C ILE A 61 -10.34 15.16 -5.46
N ALA A 62 -10.64 15.03 -4.17
CA ALA A 62 -9.80 15.57 -3.09
C ALA A 62 -8.89 14.48 -2.51
N LYS A 63 -7.69 14.86 -2.06
CA LYS A 63 -6.80 13.97 -1.31
C LYS A 63 -7.08 14.15 0.19
N LEU A 64 -7.47 13.06 0.85
CA LEU A 64 -7.73 13.07 2.29
C LEU A 64 -6.43 13.07 3.09
N PRO A 65 -6.40 13.70 4.28
CA PRO A 65 -5.28 13.61 5.22
C PRO A 65 -5.11 12.18 5.75
N PRO A 66 -3.96 11.83 6.36
CA PRO A 66 -3.78 10.52 6.99
C PRO A 66 -4.76 10.31 8.16
N ALA A 67 -5.10 9.05 8.41
CA ALA A 67 -5.98 8.65 9.51
C ALA A 67 -5.42 9.00 10.88
N THR A 68 -6.24 9.63 11.73
CA THR A 68 -5.91 9.91 13.13
C THR A 68 -6.27 8.72 14.03
N THR A 69 -7.36 8.01 13.72
CA THR A 69 -7.82 6.87 14.53
C THR A 69 -6.95 5.64 14.27
N ALA A 70 -6.25 5.18 15.31
CA ALA A 70 -5.48 3.94 15.26
C ALA A 70 -6.40 2.72 15.34
N LEU A 71 -6.55 2.00 14.23
CA LEU A 71 -7.34 0.77 14.17
C LEU A 71 -6.43 -0.47 14.34
N PRO A 72 -6.89 -1.51 15.04
CA PRO A 72 -6.14 -2.76 15.16
C PRO A 72 -6.03 -3.42 13.78
N ARG A 73 -4.84 -3.93 13.47
CA ARG A 73 -4.63 -4.72 12.26
C ARG A 73 -5.28 -6.08 12.41
N GLU A 74 -5.93 -6.55 11.35
CA GLU A 74 -6.45 -7.92 11.28
C GLU A 74 -5.31 -8.96 11.35
N LYS A 75 -4.20 -8.67 10.67
CA LYS A 75 -3.05 -9.58 10.54
C LYS A 75 -1.80 -8.98 11.19
N PRO A 76 -0.96 -9.82 11.81
CA PRO A 76 0.32 -9.37 12.32
C PRO A 76 1.15 -8.74 11.20
N CYS A 77 2.07 -7.86 11.59
CA CYS A 77 3.03 -7.32 10.63
C CYS A 77 3.79 -8.49 10.00
N PRO A 78 4.01 -8.52 8.68
CA PRO A 78 4.81 -9.55 8.04
C PRO A 78 6.16 -9.68 8.76
N GLU A 79 6.45 -10.88 9.27
CA GLU A 79 7.73 -11.11 9.93
C GLU A 79 8.87 -10.87 8.94
N LYS A 80 9.97 -10.28 9.44
CA LYS A 80 11.17 -10.14 8.63
C LYS A 80 11.61 -11.53 8.21
N LYS A 81 11.83 -11.72 6.90
CA LYS A 81 12.29 -13.00 6.35
C LYS A 81 13.53 -13.44 7.13
N ALA A 82 13.45 -14.61 7.78
CA ALA A 82 14.60 -15.20 8.42
C ALA A 82 15.71 -15.42 7.38
N GLU A 83 16.94 -15.03 7.72
CA GLU A 83 18.09 -15.29 6.84
C GLU A 83 18.22 -16.80 6.62
N THR A 84 18.21 -17.23 5.36
CA THR A 84 18.43 -18.64 5.03
C THR A 84 19.87 -19.04 5.34
N LYS A 85 20.14 -20.36 5.47
CA LYS A 85 21.52 -20.84 5.65
C LYS A 85 22.45 -20.34 4.53
N TRP A 86 21.93 -20.24 3.31
CA TRP A 86 22.66 -19.70 2.16
C TRP A 86 22.94 -18.20 2.32
N ASP A 87 21.96 -17.40 2.78
CA ASP A 87 22.16 -15.95 2.98
C ASP A 87 23.24 -15.69 4.03
N LYS A 88 23.27 -16.48 5.11
CA LYS A 88 24.32 -16.41 6.14
C LYS A 88 25.70 -16.71 5.55
N PHE A 89 25.80 -17.81 4.80
CA PHE A 89 27.05 -18.19 4.13
C PHE A 89 27.51 -17.14 3.10
N ALA A 90 26.58 -16.63 2.28
CA ALA A 90 26.86 -15.62 1.28
C ALA A 90 27.35 -14.32 1.93
N LYS A 91 26.74 -13.91 3.04
CA LYS A 91 27.15 -12.73 3.82
C LYS A 91 28.53 -12.90 4.45
N GLU A 92 28.81 -14.06 5.04
CA GLU A 92 30.12 -14.38 5.64
C GLU A 92 31.24 -14.43 4.60
N LYS A 93 30.95 -14.98 3.42
CA LYS A 93 31.91 -15.08 2.30
C LYS A 93 31.95 -13.83 1.40
N GLY A 94 31.12 -12.82 1.66
CA GLY A 94 31.03 -11.63 0.82
C GLY A 94 30.51 -11.89 -0.60
N ILE A 95 29.75 -12.98 -0.80
CA ILE A 95 29.19 -13.37 -2.09
C ILE A 95 28.01 -12.44 -2.41
N GLN A 96 28.21 -11.54 -3.37
CA GLN A 96 27.17 -10.66 -3.86
C GLN A 96 26.31 -11.34 -4.92
N LYS A 97 24.99 -11.28 -4.78
CA LYS A 97 24.04 -11.78 -5.78
C LYS A 97 24.08 -10.87 -7.02
N LYS A 98 24.66 -11.37 -8.12
CA LYS A 98 24.65 -10.69 -9.42
C LYS A 98 23.41 -11.09 -10.21
N LYS A 99 22.81 -10.14 -10.93
CA LYS A 99 21.73 -10.41 -11.88
C LYS A 99 22.33 -11.12 -13.10
N LYS A 100 21.94 -12.37 -13.32
CA LYS A 100 22.23 -13.07 -14.59
C LYS A 100 21.11 -12.80 -15.60
N GLY A 101 21.49 -12.62 -16.86
CA GLY A 101 20.54 -12.48 -17.97
C GLY A 101 19.80 -13.78 -18.25
N ARG A 102 18.73 -13.72 -19.06
CA ARG A 102 17.99 -14.92 -19.49
C ARG A 102 18.68 -15.63 -20.65
N MET A 103 19.36 -14.90 -21.52
CA MET A 103 20.01 -15.42 -22.73
C MET A 103 21.53 -15.35 -22.57
N GLU A 104 22.20 -16.39 -23.04
CA GLU A 104 23.65 -16.55 -23.10
C GLU A 104 24.01 -16.97 -24.53
N TRP A 105 25.16 -16.51 -25.00
CA TRP A 105 25.66 -16.89 -26.33
C TRP A 105 26.24 -18.29 -26.26
N ASP A 106 25.78 -19.18 -27.13
CA ASP A 106 26.28 -20.56 -27.25
C ASP A 106 27.32 -20.61 -28.38
N ASP A 107 28.61 -20.64 -28.02
CA ASP A 107 29.74 -20.67 -28.97
C ASP A 107 29.76 -21.94 -29.83
N GLU A 108 29.12 -23.04 -29.39
CA GLU A 108 29.09 -24.30 -30.17
C GLU A 108 28.05 -24.27 -31.28
N ARG A 109 27.02 -23.43 -31.12
CA ARG A 109 25.86 -23.36 -32.02
C ARG A 109 25.70 -21.99 -32.70
N ASP A 110 26.59 -21.06 -32.40
CA ASP A 110 26.57 -19.66 -32.84
C ASP A 110 25.17 -19.03 -32.69
N LYS A 111 24.49 -19.29 -31.57
CA LYS A 111 23.13 -18.78 -31.31
C LYS A 111 22.96 -18.29 -29.88
N TRP A 112 22.08 -17.30 -29.70
CA TRP A 112 21.61 -16.92 -28.38
C TRP A 112 20.67 -18.00 -27.84
N ALA A 113 21.08 -18.68 -26.78
CA ALA A 113 20.31 -19.72 -26.12
C ALA A 113 19.93 -19.27 -24.69
N PRO A 114 18.80 -19.76 -24.13
CA PRO A 114 18.45 -19.47 -22.74
C PRO A 114 19.46 -20.08 -21.76
N THR A 115 19.72 -19.42 -20.63
CA THR A 115 20.60 -19.94 -19.57
C THR A 115 20.01 -21.17 -18.85
N TRP A 116 18.69 -21.32 -18.87
CA TRP A 116 17.98 -22.45 -18.26
C TRP A 116 16.71 -22.78 -19.03
N GLY A 117 16.26 -24.04 -18.97
CA GLY A 117 15.07 -24.53 -19.68
C GLY A 117 15.40 -25.30 -20.96
N TYR A 118 14.43 -25.35 -21.89
CA TYR A 118 14.56 -26.05 -23.18
C TYR A 118 15.60 -25.38 -24.09
N ASP A 119 16.43 -26.20 -24.75
CA ASP A 119 17.49 -25.75 -25.67
C ASP A 119 18.47 -24.74 -25.03
N ARG A 120 18.83 -24.98 -23.76
CA ARG A 120 19.74 -24.11 -23.01
C ARG A 120 21.15 -24.11 -23.59
N ALA A 121 21.89 -23.02 -23.36
CA ALA A 121 23.32 -22.97 -23.68
C ALA A 121 24.04 -24.18 -23.02
N GLY A 122 24.81 -24.92 -23.80
CA GLY A 122 25.49 -26.15 -23.35
C GLY A 122 24.63 -27.41 -23.28
N SER A 123 23.40 -27.41 -23.83
CA SER A 123 22.59 -28.65 -23.97
C SER A 123 23.22 -29.70 -24.89
N ALA A 124 24.24 -29.35 -25.69
CA ALA A 124 24.89 -30.26 -26.62
C ALA A 124 25.54 -31.46 -25.92
N LEU A 125 26.06 -31.25 -24.72
CA LEU A 125 26.62 -32.31 -23.87
C LEU A 125 25.55 -33.28 -23.36
N ASP A 126 24.36 -32.77 -23.05
CA ASP A 126 23.24 -33.60 -22.56
C ASP A 126 22.59 -34.41 -23.70
N ASP A 127 22.61 -33.86 -24.92
CA ASP A 127 22.05 -34.48 -26.15
C ASP A 127 23.07 -35.34 -26.93
N ALA A 128 24.33 -35.38 -26.50
CA ALA A 128 25.35 -36.17 -27.16
C ALA A 128 25.11 -37.68 -26.93
N PRO A 129 25.21 -38.52 -27.97
CA PRO A 129 25.16 -39.96 -27.77
C PRO A 129 26.32 -40.39 -26.87
N ILE A 130 26.01 -41.14 -25.80
CA ILE A 130 27.03 -41.74 -24.93
C ILE A 130 27.82 -42.74 -25.78
N VAL A 131 29.12 -42.47 -25.99
CA VAL A 131 30.06 -43.39 -26.63
C VAL A 131 31.02 -43.90 -25.56
N GLU A 132 31.18 -45.22 -25.50
CA GLU A 132 31.96 -45.98 -24.51
C GLU A 132 33.48 -45.80 -24.65
#